data_AF-A0A7D3X2X9-F1
#
_entry.id   AF-A0A7D3X2X9-F1
#
_cell.length_a   1.000
_cell.length_b   1.000
_cell.length_c   1.000
_cell.angle_alpha   90.00
_cell.angle_beta   90.00
_cell.angle_gamma   90.00
#
_symmetry.space_group_name_H-M   'P 1'
#
loop_
_entity.id
_entity.type
_entity.pdbx_description
1 polymer ?
#
loop_
_entity_poly.entity_id
_entity_poly.type
_entity_poly.pdbx_seq_one_letter_code
_entity_poly.pdbx_strand_id
1 'polypeptide(L)'
;MNNITLQIRSQVVFLLTFLLISFSSCENQQKESTKKPLAKSEASHKNVANVAPKTKSDSLYTFTWQDESCTNIGYFKAGAYTKKQLQDTYNLVNFPDVLTSTTALNFEDYNDSYFDKAGRDLRHEYDSLTNTLKKAQIVPTAFWLKVRELRTLELTENYQLYKFTLEGYYSPSSLYRNKYYSHCKKYADALASADTISVMRAWKNLIEVQKLNNGAPELLEERFAQESVSPARMKYAKLYLMTFGWYNCANHHTKYNDLYDQYRLRQNYHKLFKKVKSDCADVD
;
A
#
# COMPACT_ATOMS: atom_id res chain seq x y z
N MET A 1 58.51 -34.34 10.94
CA MET A 1 59.27 -34.77 9.76
C MET A 1 58.28 -35.43 8.79
N ASN A 2 58.41 -35.07 7.51
CA ASN A 2 57.69 -35.55 6.32
C ASN A 2 56.38 -34.83 5.94
N ASN A 3 56.61 -33.80 5.13
CA ASN A 3 55.73 -33.15 4.16
C ASN A 3 55.28 -34.13 3.07
N ILE A 4 54.04 -34.00 2.58
CA ILE A 4 53.74 -34.15 1.13
C ILE A 4 52.77 -33.06 0.71
N THR A 5 53.31 -32.13 -0.06
CA THR A 5 52.66 -31.13 -0.91
C THR A 5 52.17 -31.80 -2.19
N LEU A 6 50.98 -31.46 -2.69
CA LEU A 6 50.71 -31.56 -4.13
C LEU A 6 49.88 -30.36 -4.60
N GLN A 7 50.47 -29.64 -5.54
CA GLN A 7 50.02 -28.42 -6.18
C GLN A 7 49.99 -28.71 -7.69
N ILE A 8 48.84 -28.57 -8.35
CA ILE A 8 48.71 -28.51 -9.83
C ILE A 8 47.55 -27.55 -10.11
N ARG A 9 47.78 -26.24 -10.33
CA ARG A 9 48.00 -25.53 -11.60
C ARG A 9 46.95 -25.77 -12.69
N SER A 10 46.14 -24.72 -12.89
CA SER A 10 45.91 -23.98 -14.14
C SER A 10 45.11 -24.66 -15.26
N GLN A 11 44.00 -24.04 -15.69
CA GLN A 11 43.88 -23.43 -17.02
C GLN A 11 42.61 -22.56 -17.12
N VAL A 12 42.82 -21.39 -17.70
CA VAL A 12 41.86 -20.37 -18.10
C VAL A 12 41.19 -20.83 -19.38
N VAL A 13 39.86 -20.74 -19.48
CA VAL A 13 39.16 -20.69 -20.77
C VAL A 13 38.22 -19.49 -20.76
N PHE A 14 38.67 -18.45 -21.47
CA PHE A 14 37.84 -17.36 -21.97
C PHE A 14 36.98 -17.90 -23.11
N LEU A 15 35.68 -17.67 -23.06
CA LEU A 15 34.83 -17.71 -24.26
C LEU A 15 33.87 -16.52 -24.22
N LEU A 16 34.36 -15.43 -24.82
CA LEU A 16 33.56 -14.33 -25.36
C LEU A 16 32.80 -14.85 -26.59
N THR A 17 31.48 -14.79 -26.56
CA THR A 17 30.68 -14.75 -27.79
C THR A 17 29.84 -13.48 -27.80
N PHE A 18 30.35 -12.52 -28.58
CA PHE A 18 29.59 -11.43 -29.15
C PHE A 18 28.51 -12.01 -30.07
N LEU A 19 27.26 -11.58 -29.91
CA LEU A 19 26.27 -11.64 -30.97
C LEU A 19 25.62 -10.25 -31.09
N LEU A 20 26.22 -9.46 -31.97
CA LEU A 20 25.67 -8.25 -32.56
C LEU A 20 24.61 -8.68 -33.57
N ILE A 21 23.37 -8.22 -33.40
CA ILE A 21 22.42 -8.12 -34.50
C ILE A 21 22.01 -6.64 -34.61
N SER A 22 22.30 -6.14 -35.79
CA SER A 22 22.17 -4.76 -36.25
C SER A 22 20.73 -4.39 -36.59
N PHE A 23 20.46 -3.11 -36.35
CA PHE A 23 19.49 -2.20 -36.95
C PHE A 23 18.65 -2.68 -38.15
N SER A 24 17.34 -2.51 -38.01
CA SER A 24 16.45 -2.06 -39.09
C SER A 24 15.59 -0.92 -38.56
N SER A 25 15.90 0.29 -39.01
CA SER A 25 15.11 1.52 -38.85
C SER A 25 14.42 1.80 -40.18
N CYS A 26 13.11 2.04 -40.15
CA CYS A 26 12.26 2.72 -41.15
C CYS A 26 10.81 2.59 -40.62
N GLU A 27 9.90 3.53 -40.71
CA GLU A 27 9.91 4.91 -41.17
C GLU A 27 8.59 5.53 -40.70
N ASN A 28 8.65 6.80 -40.34
CA ASN A 28 7.53 7.60 -39.89
C ASN A 28 6.73 8.06 -41.13
N GLN A 29 5.42 7.81 -41.19
CA GLN A 29 4.52 8.56 -42.07
C GLN A 29 3.22 8.92 -41.37
N GLN A 30 3.23 10.11 -40.75
CA GLN A 30 2.09 11.01 -40.77
C GLN A 30 1.99 11.62 -42.16
N LYS A 31 0.79 11.63 -42.77
CA LYS A 31 0.31 12.76 -43.59
C LYS A 31 -1.19 12.67 -43.92
N GLU A 32 -1.83 13.82 -43.67
CA GLU A 32 -2.87 14.49 -44.47
C GLU A 32 -4.19 13.73 -44.76
N SER A 33 -5.32 14.14 -44.18
CA SER A 33 -6.08 15.38 -44.46
C SER A 33 -6.40 15.56 -45.94
N THR A 34 -7.59 15.13 -46.34
CA THR A 34 -8.24 15.53 -47.59
C THR A 34 -9.58 16.19 -47.27
N LYS A 35 -9.62 17.51 -47.47
CA LYS A 35 -10.83 18.33 -47.62
C LYS A 35 -11.30 18.28 -49.08
N LYS A 36 -12.61 18.12 -49.30
CA LYS A 36 -13.43 18.83 -50.31
C LYS A 36 -14.90 18.37 -50.23
N PRO A 37 -15.88 19.08 -50.81
CA PRO A 37 -16.22 20.50 -50.66
C PRO A 37 -17.67 20.74 -50.18
N LEU A 38 -17.87 22.00 -49.81
CA LEU A 38 -19.09 22.75 -49.54
C LEU A 38 -20.27 22.52 -50.53
N ALA A 39 -21.48 22.39 -49.99
CA ALA A 39 -22.72 22.85 -50.62
C ALA A 39 -23.45 23.79 -49.66
N LYS A 40 -23.81 24.97 -50.17
CA LYS A 40 -24.53 26.06 -49.50
C LYS A 40 -26.04 25.80 -49.48
N SER A 41 -26.71 26.25 -48.42
CA SER A 41 -28.05 26.85 -48.43
C SER A 41 -28.26 27.51 -47.05
N GLU A 42 -28.05 28.83 -46.95
CA GLU A 42 -29.12 29.84 -46.76
C GLU A 42 -29.96 29.62 -45.49
N ALA A 43 -29.63 30.30 -44.39
CA ALA A 43 -30.08 31.64 -44.01
C ALA A 43 -31.30 31.61 -43.09
N SER A 44 -31.09 31.91 -41.80
CA SER A 44 -32.06 32.66 -40.99
C SER A 44 -31.38 33.30 -39.80
N HIS A 45 -31.38 34.63 -39.82
CA HIS A 45 -30.99 35.52 -38.74
C HIS A 45 -31.86 35.30 -37.50
N LYS A 46 -31.23 35.11 -36.33
CA LYS A 46 -31.62 35.82 -35.10
C LYS A 46 -30.39 36.21 -34.29
N ASN A 47 -30.10 37.50 -34.26
CA ASN A 47 -29.30 38.14 -33.23
C ASN A 47 -29.98 37.91 -31.87
N VAL A 48 -29.28 37.22 -30.97
CA VAL A 48 -29.41 37.46 -29.53
C VAL A 48 -28.00 37.57 -28.99
N ALA A 49 -27.40 38.74 -29.20
CA ALA A 49 -26.44 39.25 -28.24
C ALA A 49 -27.25 39.56 -26.98
N ASN A 50 -27.13 38.70 -25.96
CA ASN A 50 -27.44 39.12 -24.61
C ASN A 50 -26.59 38.35 -23.60
N VAL A 51 -25.60 39.09 -23.10
CA VAL A 51 -25.18 39.16 -21.70
C VAL A 51 -24.75 37.84 -21.08
N ALA A 52 -23.43 37.66 -21.05
CA ALA A 52 -22.78 36.89 -20.00
C ALA A 52 -23.31 37.35 -18.62
N PRO A 53 -23.79 36.47 -17.74
CA PRO A 53 -23.96 36.83 -16.34
C PRO A 53 -22.57 36.84 -15.69
N LYS A 54 -21.88 37.97 -15.79
CA LYS A 54 -21.02 38.43 -14.70
C LYS A 54 -21.93 38.84 -13.55
N THR A 55 -22.34 37.87 -12.77
CA THR A 55 -22.72 38.12 -11.38
C THR A 55 -21.95 37.11 -10.56
N LYS A 56 -20.80 37.54 -10.03
CA LYS A 56 -20.21 36.90 -8.86
C LYS A 56 -21.22 37.11 -7.73
N SER A 57 -22.20 36.22 -7.65
CA SER A 57 -23.07 36.17 -6.49
C SER A 57 -22.19 35.75 -5.32
N ASP A 58 -22.10 36.59 -4.30
CA ASP A 58 -21.47 36.24 -3.02
C ASP A 58 -22.30 35.20 -2.23
N SER A 59 -23.29 34.56 -2.87
CA SER A 59 -24.05 33.45 -2.33
C SER A 59 -23.12 32.34 -1.85
N LEU A 60 -23.20 32.07 -0.54
CA LEU A 60 -22.56 30.93 0.09
C LEU A 60 -23.49 29.73 0.05
N TYR A 61 -22.93 28.58 -0.31
CA TYR A 61 -23.56 27.27 -0.23
C TYR A 61 -23.06 26.55 1.01
N THR A 62 -23.84 25.59 1.50
CA THR A 62 -23.48 24.77 2.66
C THR A 62 -23.22 23.31 2.27
N PHE A 63 -22.31 22.68 3.00
CA PHE A 63 -22.06 21.25 2.98
C PHE A 63 -21.90 20.77 4.42
N THR A 64 -22.54 19.65 4.75
CA THR A 64 -22.53 19.08 6.09
C THR A 64 -21.77 17.76 6.07
N TRP A 65 -20.92 17.53 7.07
CA TRP A 65 -20.26 16.25 7.30
C TRP A 65 -20.18 15.96 8.79
N GLN A 66 -19.92 14.70 9.14
CA GLN A 66 -19.74 14.27 10.52
C GLN A 66 -18.34 13.71 10.70
N ASP A 67 -17.63 14.18 11.71
CA ASP A 67 -16.45 13.52 12.28
C ASP A 67 -16.82 12.92 13.66
N GLU A 68 -15.84 12.32 14.33
CA GLU A 68 -15.94 11.55 15.58
C GLU A 68 -17.18 11.85 16.43
N SER A 69 -17.29 13.09 16.94
CA SER A 69 -18.43 13.53 17.77
C SER A 69 -19.08 14.84 17.30
N CYS A 70 -18.67 15.40 16.15
CA CYS A 70 -19.20 16.67 15.68
C CYS A 70 -19.94 16.58 14.35
N THR A 71 -21.08 17.27 14.28
CA THR A 71 -21.71 17.65 13.02
C THR A 71 -21.15 18.99 12.57
N ASN A 72 -20.50 19.00 11.41
CA ASN A 72 -19.84 20.15 10.84
C ASN A 72 -20.65 20.72 9.67
N ILE A 73 -20.78 22.03 9.59
CA ILE A 73 -21.39 22.78 8.48
C ILE A 73 -20.35 23.73 7.91
N GLY A 74 -19.89 23.45 6.69
CA GLY A 74 -18.96 24.29 5.94
C GLY A 74 -19.69 25.17 4.94
N TYR A 75 -19.30 26.45 4.88
CA TYR A 75 -19.82 27.43 3.94
C TYR A 75 -18.80 27.70 2.84
N PHE A 76 -19.19 27.55 1.57
CA PHE A 76 -18.30 27.71 0.41
C PHE A 76 -18.93 28.56 -0.69
N LYS A 77 -18.11 29.14 -1.57
CA LYS A 77 -18.61 29.99 -2.66
C LYS A 77 -19.36 29.18 -3.71
N ALA A 78 -20.44 29.74 -4.23
CA ALA A 78 -21.15 29.20 -5.39
C ALA A 78 -20.17 28.88 -6.54
N GLY A 79 -20.28 27.68 -7.11
CA GLY A 79 -19.45 27.23 -8.22
C GLY A 79 -17.99 26.89 -7.87
N ALA A 80 -17.55 27.01 -6.61
CA ALA A 80 -16.20 26.62 -6.23
C ALA A 80 -15.99 25.10 -6.34
N TYR A 81 -16.93 24.33 -5.80
CA TYR A 81 -16.89 22.87 -5.77
C TYR A 81 -18.30 22.28 -5.91
N THR A 82 -18.40 21.04 -6.37
CA THR A 82 -19.65 20.26 -6.29
C THR A 82 -19.78 19.60 -4.91
N LYS A 83 -21.02 19.24 -4.52
CA LYS A 83 -21.24 18.45 -3.30
C LYS A 83 -20.49 17.12 -3.32
N LYS A 84 -20.43 16.47 -4.48
CA LYS A 84 -19.68 15.23 -4.67
C LYS A 84 -18.18 15.42 -4.49
N GLN A 85 -17.63 16.57 -4.92
CA GLN A 85 -16.23 16.90 -4.67
C GLN A 85 -15.89 17.06 -3.20
N LEU A 86 -16.76 17.72 -2.43
CA LEU A 86 -16.56 17.86 -1.00
C LEU A 86 -16.67 16.50 -0.29
N GLN A 87 -17.71 15.72 -0.60
CA GLN A 87 -17.89 14.38 -0.02
C GLN A 87 -16.74 13.43 -0.35
N ASP A 88 -16.35 13.31 -1.62
CA ASP A 88 -15.28 12.39 -2.02
C ASP A 88 -13.92 12.84 -1.45
N THR A 89 -13.71 14.14 -1.28
CA THR A 89 -12.50 14.66 -0.61
C THR A 89 -12.53 14.37 0.90
N TYR A 90 -13.69 14.47 1.54
CA TYR A 90 -13.85 14.06 2.93
C TYR A 90 -13.58 12.57 3.13
N ASN A 91 -14.08 11.73 2.22
CA ASN A 91 -13.81 10.29 2.23
C ASN A 91 -12.32 10.00 1.98
N LEU A 92 -11.62 10.83 1.21
CA LEU A 92 -10.18 10.72 1.02
C LEU A 92 -9.38 11.06 2.29
N VAL A 93 -9.85 12.03 3.08
CA VAL A 93 -9.27 12.37 4.40
C VAL A 93 -9.34 11.16 5.33
N ASN A 94 -10.52 10.54 5.39
CA ASN A 94 -10.82 9.39 6.25
C ASN A 94 -10.75 8.06 5.49
N PHE A 95 -9.85 7.97 4.52
CA PHE A 95 -9.75 6.77 3.69
C PHE A 95 -9.37 5.56 4.56
N PRO A 96 -10.09 4.43 4.46
CA PRO A 96 -9.85 3.29 5.34
C PRO A 96 -8.54 2.58 5.00
N ASP A 97 -7.93 2.01 6.02
CA ASP A 97 -6.82 1.07 5.88
C ASP A 97 -7.31 -0.31 5.41
N VAL A 98 -6.38 -1.14 4.95
CA VAL A 98 -6.64 -2.55 4.66
C VAL A 98 -6.77 -3.30 5.99
N LEU A 99 -7.95 -3.86 6.25
CA LEU A 99 -8.30 -4.52 7.51
C LEU A 99 -8.01 -6.03 7.50
N THR A 100 -7.82 -6.62 6.32
CA THR A 100 -7.55 -8.06 6.21
C THR A 100 -6.25 -8.43 6.92
N SER A 101 -6.35 -9.21 8.00
CA SER A 101 -5.19 -9.84 8.64
C SER A 101 -4.63 -10.95 7.75
N THR A 102 -3.32 -10.92 7.52
CA THR A 102 -2.62 -11.96 6.75
C THR A 102 -1.62 -12.76 7.58
N THR A 103 -1.43 -12.42 8.84
CA THR A 103 -0.61 -13.17 9.79
C THR A 103 -1.49 -13.98 10.71
N ALA A 104 -1.15 -15.26 10.92
CA ALA A 104 -1.73 -16.04 12.01
C ALA A 104 -1.19 -15.52 13.35
N LEU A 105 -2.07 -15.17 14.28
CA LEU A 105 -1.68 -14.71 15.62
C LEU A 105 -1.62 -15.85 16.63
N ASN A 106 -2.32 -16.94 16.35
CA ASN A 106 -2.41 -18.13 17.17
C ASN A 106 -2.16 -19.39 16.31
N PHE A 107 -2.08 -20.53 16.96
CA PHE A 107 -1.73 -21.79 16.32
C PHE A 107 -2.86 -22.34 15.45
N GLU A 108 -4.10 -22.04 15.84
CA GLU A 108 -5.34 -22.43 15.18
C GLU A 108 -5.44 -21.78 13.81
N ASP A 109 -5.12 -20.49 13.69
CA ASP A 109 -5.15 -19.72 12.45
C ASP A 109 -4.03 -20.09 11.47
N TYR A 110 -3.00 -20.84 11.92
CA TYR A 110 -1.96 -21.35 11.02
C TYR A 110 -2.47 -22.60 10.30
N ASN A 111 -3.31 -22.39 9.29
CA ASN A 111 -3.87 -23.42 8.41
C ASN A 111 -4.30 -22.83 7.06
N ASP A 112 -4.45 -23.70 6.05
CA ASP A 112 -4.76 -23.29 4.68
C ASP A 112 -6.12 -22.58 4.56
N SER A 113 -7.14 -23.00 5.31
CA SER A 113 -8.48 -22.37 5.26
C SER A 113 -8.44 -20.91 5.70
N TYR A 114 -7.68 -20.60 6.75
CA TYR A 114 -7.44 -19.23 7.20
C TYR A 114 -6.75 -18.41 6.11
N PHE A 115 -5.63 -18.91 5.57
CA PHE A 115 -4.85 -18.19 4.56
C PHE A 115 -5.60 -18.03 3.23
N ASP A 116 -6.40 -19.02 2.83
CA ASP A 116 -7.22 -18.97 1.62
C ASP A 116 -8.30 -17.90 1.73
N LYS A 117 -8.95 -17.82 2.90
CA LYS A 117 -9.93 -16.77 3.19
C LYS A 117 -9.25 -15.40 3.20
N ALA A 118 -8.15 -15.26 3.92
CA ALA A 118 -7.38 -14.01 3.97
C ALA A 118 -6.93 -13.56 2.58
N GLY A 119 -6.48 -14.46 1.71
CA GLY A 119 -6.09 -14.13 0.34
C GLY A 119 -7.24 -13.60 -0.52
N ARG A 120 -8.43 -14.21 -0.41
CA ARG A 120 -9.63 -13.74 -1.11
C ARG A 120 -10.09 -12.38 -0.59
N ASP A 121 -10.17 -12.22 0.72
CA ASP A 121 -10.61 -10.99 1.38
C ASP A 121 -9.67 -9.83 1.06
N LEU A 122 -8.35 -10.06 1.16
CA LEU A 122 -7.32 -9.08 0.83
C LEU A 122 -7.45 -8.59 -0.61
N ARG A 123 -7.65 -9.52 -1.56
CA ARG A 123 -7.78 -9.17 -2.98
C ARG A 123 -9.04 -8.36 -3.23
N HIS A 124 -10.16 -8.79 -2.66
CA HIS A 124 -11.44 -8.08 -2.79
C HIS A 124 -11.36 -6.67 -2.20
N GLU A 125 -10.79 -6.54 -1.00
CA GLU A 125 -10.58 -5.26 -0.32
C GLU A 125 -9.70 -4.32 -1.14
N TYR A 126 -8.54 -4.80 -1.60
CA TYR A 126 -7.63 -4.01 -2.44
C TYR A 126 -8.31 -3.52 -3.73
N ASP A 127 -9.02 -4.39 -4.45
CA ASP A 127 -9.70 -4.04 -5.70
C ASP A 127 -10.82 -3.00 -5.44
N SER A 128 -11.59 -3.18 -4.36
CA SER A 128 -12.66 -2.26 -3.94
C SER A 128 -12.13 -0.87 -3.57
N LEU A 129 -11.10 -0.81 -2.73
CA LEU A 129 -10.47 0.43 -2.28
C LEU A 129 -9.77 1.16 -3.44
N THR A 130 -9.08 0.41 -4.31
CA THR A 130 -8.47 0.96 -5.53
C THR A 130 -9.52 1.58 -6.45
N ASN A 131 -10.65 0.90 -6.65
CA ASN A 131 -11.74 1.41 -7.46
C ASN A 131 -12.39 2.65 -6.84
N THR A 132 -12.49 2.71 -5.50
CA THR A 132 -12.97 3.87 -4.76
C THR A 132 -12.07 5.10 -5.01
N LEU A 133 -10.74 4.96 -4.86
CA LEU A 133 -9.79 6.05 -5.13
C LEU A 133 -9.82 6.51 -6.59
N LYS A 134 -9.95 5.58 -7.55
CA LYS A 134 -9.99 5.89 -8.99
C LYS A 134 -11.24 6.65 -9.39
N LYS A 135 -12.40 6.29 -8.84
CA LYS A 135 -13.71 6.89 -9.18
C LYS A 135 -14.03 8.14 -8.37
N ALA A 136 -13.28 8.42 -7.29
CA ALA A 136 -13.47 9.58 -6.45
C ALA A 136 -13.29 10.88 -7.26
N GLN A 137 -14.34 11.70 -7.29
CA GLN A 137 -14.33 13.04 -7.89
C GLN A 137 -13.85 14.04 -6.85
N ILE A 138 -12.59 13.98 -6.45
CA ILE A 138 -12.06 14.89 -5.42
C ILE A 138 -11.95 16.34 -5.90
N VAL A 139 -11.80 17.28 -4.96
CA VAL A 139 -11.50 18.69 -5.28
C VAL A 139 -10.19 18.77 -6.09
N PRO A 140 -10.19 19.36 -7.30
CA PRO A 140 -9.09 19.22 -8.26
C PRO A 140 -7.95 20.22 -8.00
N THR A 141 -7.46 20.29 -6.76
CA THR A 141 -6.27 21.08 -6.42
C THR A 141 -5.04 20.18 -6.36
N ALA A 142 -3.85 20.75 -6.59
CA ALA A 142 -2.59 20.02 -6.50
C ALA A 142 -2.42 19.28 -5.17
N PHE A 143 -2.87 19.87 -4.06
CA PHE A 143 -2.83 19.24 -2.73
C PHE A 143 -3.64 17.94 -2.69
N TRP A 144 -4.94 17.99 -3.02
CA TRP A 144 -5.81 16.81 -2.95
C TRP A 144 -5.46 15.74 -3.99
N LEU A 145 -5.00 16.15 -5.17
CA LEU A 145 -4.46 15.22 -6.16
C LEU A 145 -3.25 14.46 -5.60
N LYS A 146 -2.35 15.17 -4.90
CA LYS A 146 -1.20 14.55 -4.24
C LYS A 146 -1.61 13.60 -3.11
N VAL A 147 -2.59 13.97 -2.28
CA VAL A 147 -3.12 13.09 -1.23
C VAL A 147 -3.67 11.79 -1.82
N ARG A 148 -4.40 11.85 -2.94
CA ARG A 148 -4.90 10.65 -3.64
C ARG A 148 -3.77 9.76 -4.14
N GLU A 149 -2.71 10.33 -4.70
CA GLU A 149 -1.53 9.57 -5.11
C GLU A 149 -0.89 8.84 -3.91
N LEU A 150 -0.72 9.54 -2.80
CA LEU A 150 -0.09 8.96 -1.60
C LEU A 150 -0.95 7.87 -0.96
N ARG A 151 -2.29 8.04 -0.90
CA ARG A 151 -3.22 6.98 -0.48
C ARG A 151 -3.17 5.77 -1.42
N THR A 152 -3.03 6.00 -2.72
CA THR A 152 -2.88 4.92 -3.71
C THR A 152 -1.57 4.16 -3.48
N LEU A 153 -0.47 4.87 -3.21
CA LEU A 153 0.82 4.27 -2.88
C LEU A 153 0.73 3.43 -1.60
N GLU A 154 0.20 4.00 -0.52
CA GLU A 154 0.00 3.32 0.76
C GLU A 154 -0.84 2.04 0.61
N LEU A 155 -1.98 2.11 -0.08
CA LEU A 155 -2.82 0.94 -0.37
C LEU A 155 -2.05 -0.15 -1.13
N THR A 156 -1.24 0.25 -2.12
CA THR A 156 -0.43 -0.68 -2.92
C THR A 156 0.68 -1.33 -2.10
N GLU A 157 1.35 -0.54 -1.26
CA GLU A 157 2.43 -0.98 -0.37
C GLU A 157 1.92 -1.97 0.68
N ASN A 158 0.77 -1.68 1.31
CA ASN A 158 0.08 -2.59 2.23
C ASN A 158 -0.34 -3.90 1.54
N TYR A 159 -0.99 -3.80 0.38
CA TYR A 159 -1.40 -4.99 -0.37
C TYR A 159 -0.19 -5.88 -0.72
N GLN A 160 0.92 -5.29 -1.15
CA GLN A 160 2.13 -6.04 -1.47
C GLN A 160 2.73 -6.72 -0.23
N LEU A 161 2.83 -6.01 0.90
CA LEU A 161 3.29 -6.59 2.16
C LEU A 161 2.45 -7.83 2.50
N TYR A 162 1.14 -7.65 2.57
CA TYR A 162 0.19 -8.70 2.98
C TYR A 162 0.17 -9.87 2.01
N LYS A 163 0.25 -9.61 0.71
CA LYS A 163 0.36 -10.63 -0.33
C LYS A 163 1.63 -11.46 -0.17
N PHE A 164 2.78 -10.82 0.04
CA PHE A 164 4.04 -11.54 0.25
C PHE A 164 4.05 -12.34 1.55
N THR A 165 3.37 -11.86 2.61
CA THR A 165 3.15 -12.63 3.84
C THR A 165 2.42 -13.93 3.54
N LEU A 166 1.28 -13.84 2.84
CA LEU A 166 0.47 -15.01 2.48
C LEU A 166 1.25 -15.99 1.60
N GLU A 167 1.93 -15.49 0.56
CA GLU A 167 2.79 -16.31 -0.30
C GLU A 167 3.89 -17.02 0.51
N GLY A 168 4.42 -16.37 1.55
CA GLY A 168 5.40 -16.93 2.47
C GLY A 168 4.87 -18.10 3.30
N TYR A 169 3.59 -18.10 3.68
CA TYR A 169 2.98 -19.23 4.41
C TYR A 169 2.87 -20.49 3.53
N TYR A 170 2.49 -20.34 2.26
CA TYR A 170 2.40 -21.47 1.32
C TYR A 170 3.75 -21.92 0.78
N SER A 171 4.62 -20.96 0.45
CA SER A 171 5.94 -21.21 -0.12
C SER A 171 6.96 -20.26 0.48
N PRO A 172 7.63 -20.64 1.58
CA PRO A 172 8.63 -19.79 2.22
C PRO A 172 9.75 -19.32 1.28
N SER A 173 10.09 -20.10 0.25
CA SER A 173 11.08 -19.71 -0.76
C SER A 173 10.66 -18.50 -1.61
N SER A 174 9.36 -18.16 -1.66
CA SER A 174 8.87 -16.96 -2.32
C SER A 174 9.42 -15.68 -1.70
N LEU A 175 9.78 -15.73 -0.41
CA LEU A 175 10.32 -14.60 0.35
C LEU A 175 11.67 -14.11 -0.19
N TYR A 176 12.38 -14.93 -0.97
CA TYR A 176 13.64 -14.54 -1.61
C TYR A 176 13.45 -13.57 -2.79
N ARG A 177 12.24 -13.50 -3.36
CA ARG A 177 11.97 -12.76 -4.60
C ARG A 177 11.30 -11.41 -4.38
N ASN A 178 10.90 -11.09 -3.14
CA ASN A 178 10.23 -9.84 -2.84
C ASN A 178 11.23 -8.74 -2.45
N LYS A 179 10.75 -7.49 -2.47
CA LYS A 179 11.56 -6.29 -2.21
C LYS A 179 12.11 -6.19 -0.77
N TYR A 180 11.62 -7.00 0.16
CA TYR A 180 12.02 -6.97 1.57
C TYR A 180 13.16 -7.95 1.89
N TYR A 181 13.51 -8.86 0.98
CA TYR A 181 14.49 -9.92 1.24
C TYR A 181 15.83 -9.39 1.75
N SER A 182 16.38 -8.36 1.10
CA SER A 182 17.69 -7.79 1.47
C SER A 182 17.74 -7.32 2.93
N HIS A 183 16.63 -6.79 3.44
CA HIS A 183 16.50 -6.30 4.81
C HIS A 183 16.09 -7.40 5.80
N CYS A 184 15.27 -8.36 5.35
CA CYS A 184 14.65 -9.38 6.19
C CYS A 184 15.24 -10.78 5.99
N LYS A 185 16.46 -10.83 5.43
CA LYS A 185 17.17 -12.05 5.03
C LYS A 185 17.18 -13.11 6.12
N LYS A 186 17.53 -12.73 7.36
CA LYS A 186 17.62 -13.66 8.49
C LYS A 186 16.32 -14.45 8.75
N TYR A 187 15.17 -13.83 8.53
CA TYR A 187 13.87 -14.47 8.72
C TYR A 187 13.45 -15.26 7.49
N ALA A 188 13.66 -14.70 6.29
CA ALA A 188 13.36 -15.39 5.03
C ALA A 188 14.17 -16.69 4.88
N ASP A 189 15.49 -16.64 5.13
CA ASP A 189 16.36 -17.82 5.11
C ASP A 189 15.91 -18.87 6.12
N ALA A 190 15.58 -18.46 7.35
CA ALA A 190 15.13 -19.37 8.39
C ALA A 190 13.80 -20.04 8.02
N LEU A 191 12.80 -19.28 7.56
CA LEU A 191 11.49 -19.79 7.17
C LEU A 191 11.58 -20.81 6.02
N ALA A 192 12.51 -20.59 5.08
CA ALA A 192 12.74 -21.46 3.92
C ALA A 192 13.78 -22.57 4.16
N SER A 193 14.38 -22.65 5.35
CA SER A 193 15.38 -23.66 5.70
C SER A 193 14.73 -25.04 5.91
N ALA A 194 15.35 -26.07 5.34
CA ALA A 194 15.07 -27.47 5.70
C ALA A 194 15.79 -27.89 7.00
N ASP A 195 16.86 -27.19 7.38
CA ASP A 195 17.55 -27.42 8.65
C ASP A 195 16.74 -26.85 9.82
N THR A 196 16.18 -27.76 10.62
CA THR A 196 15.37 -27.43 11.79
C THR A 196 16.16 -26.72 12.89
N ILE A 197 17.47 -26.99 13.00
CA ILE A 197 18.33 -26.32 13.99
C ILE A 197 18.43 -24.83 13.67
N SER A 198 18.61 -24.48 12.39
CA SER A 198 18.64 -23.09 11.94
C SER A 198 17.32 -22.36 12.19
N VAL A 199 16.18 -23.03 11.95
CA VAL A 199 14.85 -22.47 12.24
C VAL A 199 14.70 -22.18 13.75
N MET A 200 15.01 -23.15 14.59
CA MET A 200 14.88 -23.02 16.06
C MET A 200 15.82 -21.96 16.61
N ARG A 201 17.04 -21.85 16.09
CA ARG A 201 18.00 -20.79 16.45
C ARG A 201 17.46 -19.42 16.09
N ALA A 202 16.88 -19.26 14.90
CA ALA A 202 16.29 -18.00 14.48
C ALA A 202 15.11 -17.60 15.37
N TRP A 203 14.25 -18.56 15.75
CA TRP A 203 13.13 -18.30 16.66
C TRP A 203 13.62 -17.90 18.05
N LYS A 204 14.59 -18.62 18.63
CA LYS A 204 15.20 -18.22 19.90
C LYS A 204 15.77 -16.80 19.86
N ASN A 205 16.51 -16.48 18.81
CA ASN A 205 17.07 -15.13 18.63
C ASN A 205 15.97 -14.05 18.51
N LEU A 206 14.84 -14.37 17.87
CA LEU A 206 13.69 -13.48 17.81
C LEU A 206 13.13 -13.20 19.22
N ILE A 207 12.97 -14.24 20.06
CA ILE A 207 12.49 -14.09 21.44
C ILE A 207 13.43 -13.19 22.26
N GLU A 208 14.76 -13.40 22.17
CA GLU A 208 15.72 -12.55 22.88
C GLU A 208 15.63 -11.08 22.45
N VAL A 209 15.45 -10.82 21.14
CA VAL A 209 15.26 -9.45 20.65
C VAL A 209 13.95 -8.84 21.14
N GLN A 210 12.86 -9.61 21.17
CA GLN A 210 11.56 -9.11 21.62
C GLN A 210 11.55 -8.77 23.11
N LYS A 211 12.24 -9.57 23.95
CA LYS A 211 12.35 -9.34 25.40
C LYS A 211 12.94 -7.97 25.74
N LEU A 212 13.80 -7.40 24.89
CA LEU A 212 14.44 -6.10 25.15
C LEU A 212 13.44 -4.93 25.24
N ASN A 213 12.27 -5.04 24.59
CA ASN A 213 11.29 -3.96 24.50
C ASN A 213 9.86 -4.44 24.83
N ASN A 214 9.72 -5.56 25.54
CA ASN A 214 8.42 -6.09 25.92
C ASN A 214 8.07 -5.72 27.37
N GLY A 215 6.80 -5.44 27.66
CA GLY A 215 6.33 -5.12 29.01
C GLY A 215 6.25 -6.33 29.96
N ALA A 216 6.37 -7.56 29.43
CA ALA A 216 6.36 -8.82 30.18
C ALA A 216 7.32 -9.85 29.54
N PRO A 217 8.65 -9.60 29.58
CA PRO A 217 9.64 -10.46 28.93
C PRO A 217 9.68 -11.89 29.47
N GLU A 218 9.31 -12.11 30.74
CA GLU A 218 9.25 -13.44 31.36
C GLU A 218 8.18 -14.32 30.72
N LEU A 219 7.02 -13.73 30.34
CA LEU A 219 5.94 -14.47 29.68
C LEU A 219 6.34 -14.93 28.27
N LEU A 220 7.17 -14.16 27.57
CA LEU A 220 7.71 -14.57 26.27
C LEU A 220 8.67 -15.75 26.41
N GLU A 221 9.56 -15.69 27.41
CA GLU A 221 10.51 -16.76 27.70
C GLU A 221 9.80 -18.06 28.11
N GLU A 222 8.83 -17.97 29.04
CA GLU A 222 8.05 -19.11 29.49
C GLU A 222 7.31 -19.78 28.32
N ARG A 223 6.65 -18.97 27.49
CA ARG A 223 5.93 -19.48 26.33
C ARG A 223 6.88 -20.17 25.34
N PHE A 224 8.03 -19.56 25.05
CA PHE A 224 9.04 -20.18 24.20
C PHE A 224 9.53 -21.51 24.79
N ALA A 225 9.82 -21.57 26.09
CA ALA A 225 10.27 -22.79 26.77
C ALA A 225 9.24 -23.92 26.64
N GLN A 226 7.96 -23.61 26.78
CA GLN A 226 6.86 -24.58 26.64
C GLN A 226 6.68 -25.03 25.17
N GLU A 227 6.58 -24.09 24.23
CA GLU A 227 6.26 -24.38 22.84
C GLU A 227 7.44 -25.04 22.09
N SER A 228 8.68 -24.69 22.43
CA SER A 228 9.89 -25.17 21.75
C SER A 228 10.21 -26.65 21.98
N VAL A 229 9.67 -27.24 23.06
CA VAL A 229 9.80 -28.69 23.35
C VAL A 229 8.58 -29.50 22.87
N SER A 230 7.53 -28.83 22.39
CA SER A 230 6.32 -29.51 21.95
C SER A 230 6.52 -30.32 20.65
N PRO A 231 5.68 -31.32 20.37
CA PRO A 231 5.67 -31.99 19.06
C PRO A 231 5.42 -31.02 17.89
N ALA A 232 4.73 -29.91 18.15
CA ALA A 232 4.39 -28.88 17.19
C ALA A 232 5.44 -27.74 17.09
N ARG A 233 6.59 -27.85 17.76
CA ARG A 233 7.62 -26.80 17.85
C ARG A 233 8.01 -26.17 16.52
N MET A 234 8.04 -26.95 15.44
CA MET A 234 8.38 -26.42 14.10
C MET A 234 7.29 -25.53 13.52
N LYS A 235 6.02 -25.86 13.79
CA LYS A 235 4.89 -25.02 13.38
C LYS A 235 4.86 -23.74 14.22
N TYR A 236 5.11 -23.82 15.53
CA TYR A 236 5.30 -22.62 16.36
C TYR A 236 6.46 -21.74 15.86
N ALA A 237 7.64 -22.33 15.65
CA ALA A 237 8.79 -21.57 15.15
C ALA A 237 8.47 -20.81 13.87
N LYS A 238 7.81 -21.45 12.89
CA LYS A 238 7.41 -20.80 11.64
C LYS A 238 6.32 -19.73 11.83
N LEU A 239 5.34 -19.99 12.70
CA LEU A 239 4.32 -19.01 13.10
C LEU A 239 4.98 -17.74 13.64
N TYR A 240 5.83 -17.86 14.66
CA TYR A 240 6.49 -16.69 15.27
C TYR A 240 7.46 -16.01 14.31
N LEU A 241 8.26 -16.77 13.57
CA LEU A 241 9.19 -16.22 12.59
C LEU A 241 8.46 -15.47 11.48
N MET A 242 7.29 -15.92 11.03
CA MET A 242 6.50 -15.18 10.04
C MET A 242 5.84 -13.94 10.65
N THR A 243 5.09 -14.13 11.74
CA THR A 243 4.24 -13.08 12.35
C THR A 243 5.05 -11.97 13.00
N PHE A 244 6.10 -12.32 13.74
CA PHE A 244 6.86 -11.35 14.53
C PHE A 244 8.26 -11.08 14.01
N GLY A 245 8.82 -12.00 13.22
CA GLY A 245 10.11 -11.82 12.57
C GLY A 245 9.97 -11.12 11.22
N TRP A 246 9.61 -11.90 10.20
CA TRP A 246 9.55 -11.47 8.81
C TRP A 246 8.55 -10.34 8.61
N TYR A 247 7.31 -10.48 9.09
CA TYR A 247 6.26 -9.46 8.88
C TYR A 247 6.64 -8.12 9.50
N ASN A 248 7.08 -8.09 10.76
CA ASN A 248 7.52 -6.85 11.42
C ASN A 248 8.72 -6.21 10.72
N CYS A 249 9.68 -7.02 10.26
CA CYS A 249 10.81 -6.52 9.49
C CYS A 249 10.35 -5.92 8.14
N ALA A 250 9.52 -6.64 7.39
CA ALA A 250 9.03 -6.19 6.10
C ALA A 250 8.18 -4.92 6.26
N ASN A 251 7.31 -4.89 7.28
CA ASN A 251 6.49 -3.74 7.65
C ASN A 251 7.33 -2.48 7.91
N HIS A 252 8.45 -2.61 8.64
CA HIS A 252 9.36 -1.49 8.89
C HIS A 252 9.98 -0.89 7.61
N HIS A 253 10.06 -1.68 6.54
CA HIS A 253 10.60 -1.27 5.24
C HIS A 253 9.52 -0.98 4.19
N THR A 254 8.24 -1.11 4.55
CA THR A 254 7.11 -0.69 3.72
C THR A 254 7.07 0.84 3.66
N LYS A 255 6.74 1.39 2.50
CA LYS A 255 6.67 2.85 2.31
C LYS A 255 5.35 3.39 2.83
N TYR A 256 5.28 3.61 4.14
CA TYR A 256 4.19 4.33 4.77
C TYR A 256 4.34 5.84 4.58
N ASN A 257 3.24 6.51 4.26
CA ASN A 257 3.17 7.96 4.35
C ASN A 257 2.35 8.25 5.59
N ASP A 258 2.92 8.95 6.57
CA ASP A 258 2.13 9.47 7.69
C ASP A 258 1.32 10.68 7.20
N LEU A 259 0.25 10.37 6.47
CA LEU A 259 -0.56 11.39 5.81
C LEU A 259 -1.27 12.27 6.82
N TYR A 260 -1.68 11.70 7.95
CA TYR A 260 -2.49 12.41 8.92
C TYR A 260 -1.66 13.50 9.62
N ASP A 261 -0.51 13.15 10.19
CA ASP A 261 0.30 14.11 10.95
C ASP A 261 1.14 15.00 10.03
N GLN A 262 1.70 14.46 8.94
CA GLN A 262 2.54 15.26 8.03
C GLN A 262 1.73 16.23 7.17
N TYR A 263 0.55 15.83 6.68
CA TYR A 263 -0.22 16.63 5.72
C TYR A 263 -1.40 17.36 6.35
N ARG A 264 -1.69 17.19 7.64
CA ARG A 264 -2.76 17.92 8.36
C ARG A 264 -4.07 17.91 7.59
N LEU A 265 -4.51 16.70 7.21
CA LEU A 265 -5.58 16.51 6.22
C LEU A 265 -6.90 17.18 6.64
N ARG A 266 -7.30 17.04 7.91
CA ARG A 266 -8.53 17.67 8.44
C ARG A 266 -8.46 19.20 8.33
N GLN A 267 -7.33 19.79 8.71
CA GLN A 267 -7.13 21.24 8.64
C GLN A 267 -7.14 21.74 7.18
N ASN A 268 -6.53 21.00 6.25
CA ASN A 268 -6.59 21.35 4.84
C ASN A 268 -8.00 21.15 4.24
N TYR A 269 -8.77 20.19 4.73
CA TYR A 269 -10.18 20.04 4.37
C TYR A 269 -11.00 21.25 4.81
N HIS A 270 -10.79 21.76 6.03
CA HIS A 270 -11.48 22.97 6.51
C HIS A 270 -11.18 24.21 5.65
N LYS A 271 -9.99 24.31 5.06
CA LYS A 271 -9.61 25.42 4.15
C LYS A 271 -10.39 25.45 2.84
N LEU A 272 -11.10 24.38 2.49
CA LEU A 272 -12.03 24.39 1.34
C LEU A 272 -13.23 25.30 1.59
N PHE A 273 -13.52 25.61 2.86
CA PHE A 273 -14.64 26.42 3.29
C PHE A 273 -14.19 27.81 3.73
N LYS A 274 -15.05 28.82 3.53
CA LYS A 274 -14.88 30.17 4.08
C LYS A 274 -15.11 30.22 5.57
N LYS A 275 -15.97 29.35 6.06
CA LYS A 275 -16.33 29.21 7.47
C LYS A 275 -16.75 27.77 7.70
N VAL A 276 -16.39 27.22 8.86
CA VAL A 276 -16.92 25.97 9.37
C VAL A 276 -17.58 26.27 10.71
N LYS A 277 -18.76 25.72 10.93
CA LYS A 277 -19.41 25.64 12.24
C LYS A 277 -19.43 24.18 12.65
N SER A 278 -19.11 23.89 13.90
CA SER A 278 -19.11 22.54 14.45
C SER A 278 -20.05 22.51 15.64
N ASP A 279 -20.92 21.51 15.66
CA ASP A 279 -21.79 21.19 16.78
C ASP A 279 -21.37 19.81 17.28
N CYS A 280 -20.73 19.78 18.45
CA CYS A 280 -20.11 18.59 19.00
C CYS A 280 -20.94 18.11 20.19
N ALA A 281 -21.18 16.80 20.26
CA ALA A 281 -21.73 16.22 21.48
C ALA A 281 -20.72 16.42 22.62
N ASP A 282 -21.18 16.97 23.74
CA ASP A 282 -20.42 16.97 24.98
C ASP A 282 -20.20 15.50 25.38
N VAL A 283 -18.94 15.09 25.45
CA VAL A 283 -18.56 13.77 25.91
C VAL A 283 -18.48 13.86 27.43
N ASP A 284 -19.51 13.37 28.12
CA ASP A 284 -19.54 13.19 29.57
C ASP A 284 -18.43 12.23 30.06
#